data_AF-A0A8T4Z455-F1
#
_entry.id   AF-A0A8T4Z455-F1
#
_cell.length_a   1.000
_cell.length_b   1.000
_cell.length_c   1.000
_cell.angle_alpha   90.00
_cell.angle_beta   90.00
_cell.angle_gamma   90.00
#
_symmetry.space_group_name_H-M   'P 1'
#
loop_
_entity.id
_entity.type
_entity.pdbx_description
1 polymer ?
#
loop_
_entity_poly.entity_id
_entity_poly.type
_entity_poly.pdbx_seq_one_letter_code
_entity_poly.pdbx_strand_id
1 'polypeptide(L)'
;MKQLIHNGVLIPPRYEAKGLHISVKGRRVRLTSEQEEMAVAFAKKMETDYVKDKVFVKNFFRDFSERLGLKETLNLEDVDFSEITSLLEREKELKMNMSREEKKRQAEEKRALKEARRQQYGFAVVDGQRVEIANYMAEPSCIFMGRGKHPMRGRWKQGPEQSDIILNLSPD
;
A
#
# COMPACT_ATOMS: atom_id res chain seq x y z
N MET A 1 18.02 -28.43 -10.36
CA MET A 1 16.55 -28.34 -10.29
C MET A 1 16.02 -28.82 -11.64
N LYS A 2 15.21 -29.87 -11.64
CA LYS A 2 14.58 -30.47 -12.82
C LYS A 2 13.13 -30.01 -12.97
N GLN A 3 12.41 -29.82 -11.86
CA GLN A 3 11.01 -29.40 -11.85
C GLN A 3 10.75 -28.29 -10.82
N LEU A 4 10.01 -27.25 -11.23
CA LEU A 4 9.48 -26.19 -10.38
C LEU A 4 8.04 -25.84 -10.78
N ILE A 5 7.09 -26.14 -9.89
CA ILE A 5 5.67 -25.87 -10.08
C ILE A 5 5.19 -24.98 -8.93
N HIS A 6 4.57 -23.84 -9.25
CA HIS A 6 3.98 -22.94 -8.26
C HIS A 6 2.84 -22.11 -8.87
N ASN A 7 1.99 -21.55 -8.02
CA ASN A 7 0.80 -20.79 -8.45
C ASN A 7 1.08 -19.30 -8.68
N GLY A 8 2.30 -18.94 -9.06
CA GLY A 8 2.73 -17.54 -9.19
C GLY A 8 2.81 -16.80 -7.86
N VAL A 9 2.49 -15.50 -7.89
CA VAL A 9 2.43 -14.62 -6.72
C VAL A 9 1.04 -14.00 -6.62
N LEU A 10 0.59 -13.77 -5.39
CA LEU A 10 -0.65 -13.07 -5.11
C LEU A 10 -0.41 -11.54 -5.18
N ILE A 11 -1.02 -10.89 -6.16
CA ILE A 11 -1.05 -9.43 -6.25
C ILE A 11 -2.19 -8.93 -5.36
N PRO A 12 -1.93 -8.03 -4.39
CA PRO A 12 -2.99 -7.46 -3.55
C PRO A 12 -3.98 -6.66 -4.41
N PRO A 13 -5.26 -6.61 -4.01
CA PRO A 13 -6.24 -5.78 -4.72
C PRO A 13 -5.79 -4.31 -4.69
N ARG A 14 -6.09 -3.59 -5.78
CA ARG A 14 -5.82 -2.15 -5.85
C ARG A 14 -6.67 -1.42 -4.81
N TYR A 15 -6.18 -0.26 -4.40
CA TYR A 15 -6.94 0.66 -3.56
C TYR A 15 -8.29 1.00 -4.19
N GLU A 16 -9.34 0.96 -3.37
CA GLU A 16 -10.70 1.33 -3.77
C GLU A 16 -10.97 2.78 -3.38
N ALA A 17 -11.10 3.65 -4.39
CA ALA A 17 -11.34 5.08 -4.20
C ALA A 17 -12.68 5.33 -3.50
N LYS A 18 -12.64 6.16 -2.47
CA LYS A 18 -13.81 6.65 -1.72
C LYS A 18 -14.31 7.98 -2.25
N GLY A 19 -13.63 8.55 -3.25
CA GLY A 19 -14.00 9.81 -3.88
C GLY A 19 -13.61 11.03 -3.04
N LEU A 20 -12.46 10.94 -2.37
CA LEU A 20 -11.99 11.97 -1.47
C LEU A 20 -11.43 13.17 -2.22
N HIS A 21 -11.48 14.31 -1.53
CA HIS A 21 -10.91 15.56 -2.01
C HIS A 21 -9.79 16.03 -1.07
N ILE A 22 -8.90 16.83 -1.64
CA ILE A 22 -7.92 17.62 -0.90
C ILE A 22 -8.02 19.08 -1.35
N SER A 23 -7.53 20.01 -0.55
CA SER A 23 -7.30 21.38 -1.00
C SER A 23 -5.83 21.55 -1.38
N VAL A 24 -5.54 22.02 -2.58
CA VAL A 24 -4.19 22.33 -3.05
C VAL A 24 -4.11 23.83 -3.31
N LYS A 25 -3.30 24.56 -2.53
CA LYS A 25 -3.18 26.03 -2.58
C LYS A 25 -4.56 26.72 -2.55
N GLY A 26 -5.45 26.23 -1.70
CA GLY A 26 -6.83 26.73 -1.54
C GLY A 26 -7.83 26.25 -2.60
N ARG A 27 -7.44 25.42 -3.57
CA ARG A 27 -8.33 24.86 -4.59
C ARG A 27 -8.69 23.42 -4.26
N ARG A 28 -9.98 23.12 -4.18
CA ARG A 28 -10.46 21.75 -3.97
C ARG A 28 -10.22 20.90 -5.21
N VAL A 29 -9.56 19.76 -5.03
CA VAL A 29 -9.23 18.79 -6.08
C VAL A 29 -9.83 17.45 -5.70
N ARG A 30 -10.60 16.84 -6.61
CA ARG A 30 -11.06 15.46 -6.49
C ARG A 30 -9.95 14.51 -6.91
N LEU A 31 -9.63 13.54 -6.08
CA LEU A 31 -8.53 12.62 -6.32
C LEU A 31 -8.95 11.44 -7.20
N THR A 32 -8.02 10.96 -8.04
CA THR A 32 -8.12 9.64 -8.68
C THR A 32 -7.78 8.54 -7.66
N SER A 33 -8.05 7.28 -7.99
CA SER A 33 -7.76 6.14 -7.09
C SER A 33 -6.29 6.08 -6.65
N GLU A 34 -5.35 6.33 -7.57
CA GLU A 34 -3.92 6.35 -7.25
C GLU A 34 -3.56 7.53 -6.35
N GLN A 35 -4.04 8.73 -6.68
CA GLN A 35 -3.74 9.93 -5.90
C GLN A 35 -4.35 9.85 -4.49
N GLU A 36 -5.54 9.27 -4.37
CA GLU A 36 -6.20 9.02 -3.09
C GLU A 36 -5.41 8.02 -2.24
N GLU A 37 -4.92 6.93 -2.84
CA GLU A 37 -4.05 5.97 -2.16
C GLU A 37 -2.77 6.65 -1.62
N MET A 38 -2.12 7.48 -2.44
CA MET A 38 -0.94 8.25 -2.03
C MET A 38 -1.24 9.20 -0.86
N ALA A 39 -2.33 9.97 -0.97
CA ALA A 39 -2.73 10.94 0.02
C ALA A 39 -3.10 10.28 1.36
N VAL A 40 -3.84 9.17 1.32
CA VAL A 40 -4.17 8.35 2.49
C VAL A 40 -2.91 7.76 3.13
N ALA A 41 -1.97 7.27 2.33
CA ALA A 41 -0.71 6.74 2.82
C ALA A 41 0.10 7.81 3.55
N PHE A 42 0.14 9.03 3.03
CA PHE A 42 0.85 10.15 3.66
C PHE A 42 0.13 10.69 4.90
N ALA A 43 -1.19 10.82 4.86
CA ALA A 43 -2.00 11.23 6.02
C ALA A 43 -1.75 10.33 7.24
N LYS A 44 -1.65 9.00 7.03
CA LYS A 44 -1.26 8.03 8.08
C LYS A 44 0.14 8.25 8.66
N LYS A 45 1.01 8.99 7.96
CA LYS A 45 2.37 9.32 8.43
C LYS A 45 2.46 10.68 9.10
N MET A 46 1.43 11.52 9.01
CA MET A 46 1.42 12.84 9.66
C MET A 46 1.54 12.74 11.19
N GLU A 47 1.01 11.67 11.80
CA GLU A 47 1.13 11.41 13.24
C GLU A 47 2.48 10.76 13.64
N THR A 48 3.45 10.66 12.74
CA THR A 48 4.72 9.94 12.97
C THR A 48 5.94 10.85 12.75
N ASP A 49 7.10 10.46 13.28
CA ASP A 49 8.34 11.23 13.10
C ASP A 49 8.81 11.34 11.64
N TYR A 50 8.24 10.56 10.72
CA TYR A 50 8.55 10.66 9.29
C TYR A 50 8.19 12.04 8.71
N VAL A 51 7.16 12.71 9.23
CA VAL A 51 6.78 14.06 8.75
C VAL A 51 7.80 15.12 9.15
N LYS A 52 8.63 14.87 10.17
CA LYS A 52 9.72 15.77 10.59
C LYS A 52 10.93 15.65 9.66
N ASP A 53 11.02 14.57 8.89
CA ASP A 53 12.11 14.34 7.95
C ASP A 53 11.89 15.11 6.65
N LYS A 54 12.65 16.20 6.47
CA LYS A 54 12.58 17.07 5.30
C LYS A 54 12.80 16.33 3.97
N VAL A 55 13.66 15.32 3.93
CA VAL A 55 13.91 14.55 2.69
C VAL A 55 12.73 13.65 2.39
N PHE A 56 12.16 13.01 3.43
CA PHE A 56 10.98 12.18 3.29
C PHE A 56 9.80 12.98 2.72
N VAL A 57 9.48 14.11 3.36
CA VAL A 57 8.38 14.99 2.95
C VAL A 57 8.62 15.54 1.55
N LYS A 58 9.81 16.07 1.27
CA LYS A 58 10.16 16.59 -0.06
C LYS A 58 10.03 15.52 -1.15
N ASN A 59 10.49 14.31 -0.87
CA ASN A 59 10.41 13.23 -1.85
C ASN A 59 8.98 12.81 -2.14
N PHE A 60 8.14 12.72 -1.11
CA PHE A 60 6.73 12.40 -1.27
C PHE A 60 6.04 13.46 -2.13
N PHE A 61 6.18 14.74 -1.76
CA PHE A 61 5.46 15.80 -2.46
C PHE A 61 5.92 16.02 -3.90
N ARG A 62 7.19 15.73 -4.22
CA ARG A 62 7.62 15.71 -5.63
C ARG A 62 6.82 14.67 -6.42
N ASP A 63 6.79 13.43 -5.95
CA ASP A 63 6.10 12.34 -6.64
C ASP A 63 4.58 12.58 -6.66
N PHE A 64 4.02 13.13 -5.58
CA PHE A 64 2.60 13.46 -5.48
C PHE A 64 2.22 14.61 -6.42
N SER A 65 3.02 15.67 -6.51
CA SER A 65 2.85 16.73 -7.50
C SER A 65 2.86 16.22 -8.93
N GLU A 66 3.81 15.34 -9.26
CA GLU A 66 3.90 14.71 -10.57
C GLU A 66 2.61 13.93 -10.89
N ARG A 67 2.08 13.16 -9.93
CA ARG A 67 0.83 12.40 -10.09
C ARG A 67 -0.42 13.28 -10.14
N LEU A 68 -0.41 14.46 -9.53
CA LEU A 68 -1.45 15.48 -9.68
C LEU A 68 -1.34 16.24 -11.01
N GLY A 69 -0.29 16.02 -11.80
CA GLY A 69 -0.06 16.73 -13.07
C GLY A 69 0.41 18.17 -12.88
N LEU A 70 1.00 18.50 -11.73
CA LEU A 70 1.47 19.85 -11.42
C LEU A 70 2.92 20.03 -11.85
N LYS A 71 3.23 21.20 -12.40
CA LYS A 71 4.62 21.57 -12.76
C LYS A 71 5.47 21.92 -11.54
N GLU A 72 4.84 22.39 -10.48
CA GLU A 72 5.51 22.82 -9.25
C GLU A 72 5.48 21.70 -8.21
N THR A 73 6.59 21.53 -7.50
CA THR A 73 6.64 20.66 -6.32
C THR A 73 5.88 21.33 -5.19
N LEU A 74 4.88 20.63 -4.66
CA LEU A 74 4.12 21.06 -3.49
C LEU A 74 4.96 20.88 -2.23
N ASN A 75 4.55 21.53 -1.16
CA ASN A 75 5.02 21.28 0.19
C ASN A 75 3.84 20.90 1.09
N LEU A 76 4.15 20.53 2.33
CA LEU A 76 3.14 20.16 3.32
C LEU A 76 2.10 21.27 3.54
N GLU A 77 2.54 22.53 3.54
CA GLU A 77 1.69 23.69 3.75
C GLU A 77 0.78 24.01 2.54
N ASP A 78 1.13 23.52 1.35
CA ASP A 78 0.34 23.74 0.15
C ASP A 78 -0.89 22.82 0.06
N VAL A 79 -0.96 21.78 0.90
CA VAL A 79 -1.99 20.73 0.80
C VAL A 79 -2.72 20.53 2.12
N ASP A 80 -4.04 20.66 2.07
CA ASP A 80 -4.93 20.34 3.18
C ASP A 80 -5.45 18.90 3.04
N PHE A 81 -5.07 18.06 4.00
CA PHE A 81 -5.49 16.65 4.11
C PHE A 81 -6.68 16.45 5.07
N SER A 82 -7.33 17.51 5.55
CA SER A 82 -8.37 17.45 6.60
C SER A 82 -9.48 16.43 6.30
N GLU A 83 -9.99 16.38 5.06
CA GLU A 83 -11.04 15.42 4.66
C GLU A 83 -10.57 13.96 4.84
N ILE A 84 -9.31 13.69 4.52
CA ILE A 84 -8.71 12.36 4.62
C ILE A 84 -8.41 12.03 6.08
N THR A 85 -7.84 12.96 6.85
CA THR A 85 -7.54 12.74 8.27
C THR A 85 -8.82 12.49 9.07
N SER A 86 -9.88 13.28 8.86
CA SER A 86 -11.17 13.06 9.52
C SER A 86 -11.77 11.69 9.17
N LEU A 87 -11.62 11.20 7.94
CA LEU A 87 -12.05 9.87 7.57
C LEU A 87 -11.25 8.79 8.30
N LEU A 88 -9.93 8.93 8.38
CA LEU A 88 -9.05 7.98 9.07
C LEU A 88 -9.33 7.92 10.58
N GLU A 89 -9.59 9.08 11.20
CA GLU A 89 -10.01 9.18 12.61
C GLU A 89 -11.35 8.48 12.82
N ARG A 90 -12.36 8.74 11.99
CA ARG A 90 -13.66 8.06 12.07
C ARG A 90 -13.53 6.55 11.91
N GLU A 91 -12.69 6.07 10.97
CA GLU A 91 -12.43 4.63 10.82
C GLU A 91 -11.74 4.03 12.05
N LYS A 92 -10.84 4.78 12.69
CA LYS A 92 -10.15 4.36 13.91
C LYS A 92 -11.13 4.27 15.08
N GLU A 93 -11.99 5.26 15.25
CA GLU A 93 -13.06 5.27 16.27
C GLU A 93 -14.05 4.13 16.08
N LEU A 94 -14.53 3.92 14.84
CA LEU A 94 -15.43 2.81 14.53
C LEU A 94 -14.77 1.47 14.90
N LYS A 95 -13.49 1.26 14.55
CA LYS A 95 -12.75 0.05 14.90
C LYS A 95 -12.57 -0.12 16.42
N MET A 96 -12.33 0.97 17.14
CA MET A 96 -12.22 0.94 18.61
C MET A 96 -13.55 0.57 19.25
N ASN A 97 -14.66 1.11 18.74
CA ASN A 97 -16.02 0.92 19.26
C ASN A 97 -16.69 -0.39 18.80
N MET A 98 -16.09 -1.17 17.88
CA MET A 98 -16.65 -2.47 17.50
C MET A 98 -16.72 -3.43 18.70
N SER A 99 -17.80 -4.22 18.74
CA SER A 99 -18.01 -5.23 19.76
C SER A 99 -16.92 -6.29 19.75
N ARG A 100 -16.74 -6.99 20.88
CA ARG A 100 -15.80 -8.12 20.98
C ARG A 100 -16.16 -9.25 20.00
N GLU A 101 -17.45 -9.48 19.78
CA GLU A 101 -17.96 -10.51 18.88
C GLU A 101 -17.68 -10.18 17.41
N GLU A 102 -17.94 -8.95 16.97
CA GLU A 102 -17.62 -8.51 15.60
C GLU A 102 -16.11 -8.51 15.35
N LYS A 103 -15.31 -8.04 16.32
CA LYS A 103 -13.85 -8.11 16.25
C LYS A 103 -13.36 -9.55 16.08
N LYS A 104 -13.96 -10.49 16.83
CA LYS A 104 -13.65 -11.93 16.72
C LYS A 104 -14.05 -12.49 15.36
N ARG A 105 -15.26 -12.21 14.88
CA ARG A 105 -15.75 -12.65 13.56
C ARG A 105 -14.85 -12.15 12.43
N GLN A 106 -14.52 -10.85 12.41
CA GLN A 106 -13.61 -10.30 11.40
C GLN A 106 -12.20 -10.89 11.47
N ALA A 107 -11.71 -11.22 12.67
CA ALA A 107 -10.41 -11.87 12.83
C ALA A 107 -10.42 -13.31 12.29
N GLU A 108 -11.50 -14.06 12.52
CA GLU A 108 -11.69 -15.42 12.00
C GLU A 108 -11.82 -15.43 10.48
N GLU A 109 -12.62 -14.54 9.90
CA GLU A 109 -12.74 -14.35 8.44
C GLU A 109 -11.38 -14.04 7.79
N LYS A 110 -10.63 -13.09 8.38
CA LYS A 110 -9.28 -12.74 7.90
C LYS A 110 -8.30 -13.91 8.02
N ARG A 111 -8.40 -14.71 9.10
CA ARG A 111 -7.55 -15.88 9.31
C ARG A 111 -7.85 -16.96 8.27
N ALA A 112 -9.13 -17.28 8.05
CA ALA A 112 -9.55 -18.25 7.04
C ALA A 112 -9.11 -17.84 5.64
N LEU A 113 -9.27 -16.56 5.28
CA LEU A 113 -8.81 -16.04 3.99
C LEU A 113 -7.28 -16.11 3.84
N LYS A 114 -6.53 -15.77 4.90
CA LYS A 114 -5.06 -15.88 4.91
C LYS A 114 -4.61 -17.33 4.75
N GLU A 115 -5.30 -18.27 5.40
CA GLU A 115 -5.00 -19.70 5.30
C GLU A 115 -5.29 -20.25 3.91
N ALA A 116 -6.45 -19.93 3.32
CA ALA A 116 -6.79 -20.31 1.95
C ALA A 116 -5.75 -19.79 0.94
N ARG A 117 -5.34 -18.52 1.08
CA ARG A 117 -4.28 -17.93 0.24
C ARG A 117 -2.93 -18.60 0.44
N ARG A 118 -2.56 -18.96 1.68
CA ARG A 118 -1.31 -19.69 1.95
C ARG A 118 -1.35 -21.09 1.34
N GLN A 119 -2.48 -21.79 1.40
CA GLN A 119 -2.61 -23.10 0.76
C GLN A 119 -2.46 -23.01 -0.75
N GLN A 120 -3.03 -21.98 -1.37
CA GLN A 120 -2.96 -21.77 -2.82
C GLN A 120 -1.58 -21.26 -3.28
N TYR A 121 -1.05 -20.22 -2.67
CA TYR A 121 0.15 -19.52 -3.19
C TYR A 121 1.40 -19.74 -2.34
N GLY A 122 1.28 -20.24 -1.11
CA GLY A 122 2.38 -20.32 -0.15
C GLY A 122 3.28 -21.55 -0.30
N PHE A 123 3.07 -22.38 -1.33
CA PHE A 123 3.86 -23.59 -1.55
C PHE A 123 4.25 -23.72 -3.02
N ALA A 124 5.44 -24.27 -3.25
CA ALA A 124 5.90 -24.74 -4.55
C ALA A 124 6.25 -26.24 -4.45
N VAL A 125 6.29 -26.90 -5.60
CA VAL A 125 6.85 -28.25 -5.75
C VAL A 125 8.19 -28.12 -6.47
N VAL A 126 9.27 -28.55 -5.82
CA VAL A 126 10.63 -28.53 -6.36
C VAL A 126 11.14 -29.97 -6.38
N ASP A 127 11.41 -30.49 -7.58
CA ASP A 127 11.87 -31.87 -7.78
C ASP A 127 11.00 -32.91 -7.04
N GLY A 128 9.67 -32.72 -7.08
CA GLY A 128 8.68 -33.57 -6.41
C GLY A 128 8.47 -33.29 -4.91
N GLN A 129 9.27 -32.41 -4.30
CA GLN A 129 9.15 -32.05 -2.88
C GLN A 129 8.37 -30.76 -2.69
N ARG A 130 7.40 -30.78 -1.77
CA ARG A 130 6.63 -29.60 -1.40
C ARG A 130 7.46 -28.71 -0.47
N VAL A 131 7.73 -27.49 -0.91
CA VAL A 131 8.48 -26.47 -0.17
C VAL A 131 7.62 -25.24 0.10
N GLU A 132 7.81 -24.61 1.26
CA GLU A 132 7.11 -23.39 1.63
C GLU A 132 7.78 -22.17 0.99
N ILE A 133 6.96 -21.27 0.43
CA ILE A 133 7.41 -20.00 -0.16
C ILE A 133 7.37 -18.93 0.93
N ALA A 134 8.50 -18.26 1.16
CA ALA A 134 8.63 -17.24 2.19
C ALA A 134 7.66 -16.06 1.98
N ASN A 135 7.66 -15.46 0.79
CA ASN A 135 6.80 -14.33 0.43
C ASN A 135 6.09 -14.61 -0.90
N TYR A 136 4.87 -15.13 -0.81
CA TYR A 136 4.04 -15.39 -1.99
C TYR A 136 3.16 -14.19 -2.39
N MET A 137 3.13 -13.13 -1.58
CA MET A 137 2.31 -11.94 -1.81
C MET A 137 3.20 -10.78 -2.24
N ALA A 138 2.83 -10.12 -3.34
CA ALA A 138 3.52 -8.94 -3.81
C ALA A 138 3.31 -7.77 -2.84
N GLU A 139 4.31 -6.90 -2.73
CA GLU A 139 4.19 -5.69 -1.91
C GLU A 139 3.20 -4.71 -2.56
N PRO A 140 2.20 -4.20 -1.81
CA PRO A 140 1.30 -3.17 -2.33
C PRO A 140 2.03 -1.84 -2.53
N SER A 141 1.37 -0.90 -3.21
CA SER A 141 1.86 0.46 -3.33
C SER A 141 2.04 1.10 -1.95
N CYS A 142 3.15 1.81 -1.76
CA CYS A 142 3.45 2.42 -0.48
C CYS A 142 4.45 3.57 -0.61
N ILE A 143 4.62 4.33 0.48
CA ILE A 143 5.72 5.28 0.61
C ILE A 143 6.97 4.51 1.03
N PHE A 144 8.08 4.70 0.31
CA PHE A 144 9.33 4.01 0.59
C PHE A 144 9.93 4.45 1.93
N MET A 145 9.91 3.55 2.91
CA MET A 145 10.38 3.79 4.29
C MET A 145 11.85 3.42 4.49
N GLY A 146 12.74 3.91 3.60
CA GLY A 146 14.16 3.58 3.63
C GLY A 146 14.81 3.81 5.01
N ARG A 147 15.64 2.87 5.47
CA ARG A 147 16.30 2.93 6.79
C ARG A 147 17.38 4.02 6.84
N GLY A 148 17.61 4.60 8.02
CA GLY A 148 18.62 5.63 8.23
C GLY A 148 18.39 6.87 7.35
N LYS A 149 19.46 7.42 6.76
CA LYS A 149 19.41 8.61 5.89
C LYS A 149 19.28 8.26 4.40
N HIS A 150 18.55 7.20 4.06
CA HIS A 150 18.43 6.76 2.66
C HIS A 150 17.88 7.87 1.76
N PRO A 151 18.53 8.22 0.62
CA PRO A 151 18.17 9.40 -0.17
C PRO A 151 16.78 9.32 -0.81
N MET A 152 16.30 8.10 -1.10
CA MET A 152 14.99 7.87 -1.72
C MET A 152 13.83 7.73 -0.74
N ARG A 153 14.05 7.77 0.58
CA ARG A 153 12.94 7.64 1.55
C ARG A 153 11.88 8.71 1.31
N GLY A 154 10.61 8.36 1.41
CA GLY A 154 9.50 9.25 1.08
C GLY A 154 9.05 9.18 -0.38
N ARG A 155 9.83 8.59 -1.29
CA ARG A 155 9.38 8.31 -2.67
C ARG A 155 8.16 7.38 -2.67
N TRP A 156 7.28 7.53 -3.66
CA TRP A 156 6.23 6.57 -3.92
C TRP A 156 6.81 5.32 -4.57
N LYS A 157 6.50 4.15 -4.00
CA LYS A 157 6.81 2.84 -4.55
C LYS A 157 5.50 2.23 -5.03
N GLN A 158 5.27 2.28 -6.34
CA GLN A 158 4.11 1.65 -6.97
C GLN A 158 4.20 0.13 -6.82
N GLY A 159 3.11 -0.51 -6.38
CA GLY A 159 3.00 -1.97 -6.33
C GLY A 159 2.91 -2.56 -7.74
N PRO A 160 3.33 -3.82 -7.93
CA PRO A 160 3.37 -4.42 -9.25
C PRO A 160 1.97 -4.77 -9.76
N GLU A 161 1.81 -4.69 -11.07
CA GLU A 161 0.68 -5.20 -11.82
C GLU A 161 1.00 -6.57 -12.40
N GLN A 162 0.01 -7.28 -12.94
CA GLN A 162 0.23 -8.61 -13.53
C GLN A 162 1.27 -8.59 -14.65
N SER A 163 1.32 -7.51 -15.43
CA SER A 163 2.30 -7.30 -16.50
C SER A 163 3.74 -7.14 -16.01
N ASP A 164 3.93 -6.78 -14.74
CA ASP A 164 5.25 -6.57 -14.15
C ASP A 164 5.85 -7.89 -13.59
N ILE A 165 5.05 -8.95 -13.55
CA ILE A 165 5.44 -10.24 -12.97
C ILE A 165 6.00 -11.16 -14.05
N ILE A 166 7.24 -11.59 -13.84
CA ILE A 166 7.88 -12.66 -14.60
C ILE A 166 7.84 -13.94 -13.76
N LEU A 167 7.20 -14.98 -14.30
CA LEU A 167 7.18 -16.30 -13.68
C LEU A 167 8.36 -17.13 -14.18
N ASN A 168 9.11 -17.70 -13.24
CA ASN A 168 10.17 -18.66 -13.55
C ASN A 168 9.62 -20.07 -13.33
N LEU A 169 9.18 -20.72 -14.41
CA LEU A 169 8.53 -22.03 -14.38
C LEU A 169 9.41 -23.06 -15.08
N SER A 170 9.22 -24.33 -14.69
CA SER A 170 9.74 -25.44 -15.50
C SER A 170 9.04 -25.50 -16.87
N PRO A 171 9.70 -26.01 -17.93
CA PRO A 171 9.09 -26.13 -19.26
C PRO A 171 7.86 -27.04 -19.30
N ASP A 172 7.80 -27.99 -18.37
CA ASP A 172 6.79 -29.04 -18.17
C ASP A 172 5.77 -28.69 -17.07
#